data_AF-A0A917TKK9-F1
#
_entry.id   AF-A0A917TKK9-F1
#
_cell.length_a   1.000
_cell.length_b   1.000
_cell.length_c   1.000
_cell.angle_alpha   90.00
_cell.angle_beta   90.00
_cell.angle_gamma   90.00
#
_symmetry.space_group_name_H-M   'P 1'
#
loop_
_entity.id
_entity.type
_entity.pdbx_description
1 polymer ?
#
loop_
_entity_poly.entity_id
_entity_poly.type
_entity_poly.pdbx_seq_one_letter_code
_entity_poly.pdbx_strand_id
1 'polypeptide(L)'
;MSYAWEEAEYDSLSLLEAQTYMRWVLRAMHDTARSLATLRDAEVDAKKEYEAARRRLMLSPECPRVERGGYTVADRDAWVDERCADQRTAYEVATAARETASDQLRTLNSQSVVITALSKNVAQVHGVLGER
;
A
#
# COMPACT_ATOMS: atom_id res chain seq x y z
N MET A 1 -29.90 1.05 -32.00
CA MET A 1 -28.65 0.56 -31.39
C MET A 1 -29.01 0.34 -29.93
N SER A 2 -29.36 -0.90 -29.57
CA SER A 2 -29.74 -1.24 -28.19
C SER A 2 -28.47 -1.38 -27.36
N TYR A 3 -28.46 -0.77 -26.18
CA TYR A 3 -27.29 -0.79 -25.31
C TYR A 3 -27.32 -2.02 -24.41
N ALA A 4 -26.17 -2.63 -24.16
CA ALA A 4 -26.04 -3.86 -23.37
C ALA A 4 -26.56 -3.75 -21.91
N TRP A 5 -26.84 -2.54 -21.42
CA TRP A 5 -27.44 -2.32 -20.11
C TRP A 5 -28.98 -2.24 -20.13
N GLU A 6 -29.62 -2.20 -21.31
CA GLU A 6 -31.09 -2.20 -21.43
C GLU A 6 -31.72 -3.54 -21.06
N GLU A 7 -30.96 -4.64 -21.14
CA GLU A 7 -31.39 -6.00 -20.77
C GLU A 7 -30.92 -6.42 -19.36
N ALA A 8 -30.14 -5.58 -18.68
CA ALA A 8 -29.68 -5.89 -17.32
C ALA A 8 -30.84 -5.66 -16.33
N GLU A 9 -31.42 -6.75 -15.82
CA GLU A 9 -32.37 -6.71 -14.71
C GLU A 9 -31.65 -6.10 -13.49
N TYR A 10 -32.03 -4.87 -13.13
CA TYR A 10 -31.44 -4.16 -12.00
C TYR A 10 -32.04 -4.69 -10.70
N ASP A 11 -31.31 -5.57 -10.03
CA ASP A 11 -31.65 -5.97 -8.66
C ASP A 11 -31.16 -4.90 -7.67
N SER A 12 -32.09 -4.22 -7.01
CA SER A 12 -31.76 -3.15 -6.10
C SER A 12 -31.17 -3.71 -4.81
N LEU A 13 -30.04 -3.13 -4.37
CA LEU A 13 -29.38 -3.55 -3.15
C LEU A 13 -30.30 -3.40 -1.94
N SER A 14 -30.48 -4.47 -1.15
CA SER A 14 -31.31 -4.42 0.05
C SER A 14 -30.61 -3.67 1.19
N LEU A 15 -31.39 -3.17 2.15
CA LEU A 15 -30.83 -2.49 3.33
C LEU A 15 -29.88 -3.39 4.13
N LEU A 16 -30.17 -4.70 4.21
CA LEU A 16 -29.35 -5.67 4.92
C LEU A 16 -28.00 -5.89 4.22
N GLU A 17 -28.00 -5.97 2.89
CA GLU A 17 -26.78 -6.09 2.09
C GLU A 17 -25.92 -4.83 2.21
N ALA A 18 -26.54 -3.65 2.16
CA ALA A 18 -25.84 -2.38 2.35
C ALA A 18 -25.13 -2.32 3.70
N GLN A 19 -25.81 -2.72 4.79
CA GLN A 19 -25.21 -2.82 6.12
C GLN A 19 -24.08 -3.85 6.20
N THR A 20 -24.24 -4.99 5.52
CA THR A 20 -23.23 -6.05 5.46
C THR A 20 -21.96 -5.54 4.77
N TYR A 21 -22.09 -4.87 3.63
CA TYR A 21 -20.96 -4.30 2.92
C TYR A 21 -20.27 -3.17 3.70
N MET A 22 -21.04 -2.30 4.38
CA MET A 22 -20.46 -1.29 5.27
C MET A 22 -19.59 -1.90 6.37
N ARG A 23 -20.09 -2.94 7.06
CA ARG A 23 -19.32 -3.64 8.09
C ARG A 23 -18.08 -4.31 7.53
N TRP A 24 -18.20 -4.92 6.35
CA TRP A 24 -17.06 -5.53 5.66
C TRP A 24 -15.98 -4.51 5.34
N VAL A 25 -16.33 -3.37 4.74
CA VAL A 25 -15.35 -2.31 4.42
C VAL A 25 -14.69 -1.76 5.67
N LEU A 26 -15.44 -1.49 6.74
CA LEU A 26 -14.88 -0.99 7.99
C LEU A 26 -13.87 -1.97 8.60
N ARG A 27 -14.18 -3.27 8.59
CA ARG A 27 -13.25 -4.30 9.04
C ARG A 27 -12.02 -4.37 8.16
N ALA A 28 -12.19 -4.38 6.84
CA ALA A 28 -11.08 -4.40 5.89
C ALA A 28 -10.16 -3.18 6.07
N MET A 29 -10.73 -1.98 6.24
CA MET A 29 -9.96 -0.76 6.52
C MET A 29 -9.14 -0.87 7.81
N HIS A 30 -9.75 -1.38 8.88
CA HIS A 30 -9.05 -1.58 10.15
C HIS A 30 -7.90 -2.58 10.02
N ASP A 31 -8.13 -3.70 9.37
CA ASP A 31 -7.14 -4.75 9.18
C ASP A 31 -5.98 -4.26 8.27
N THR A 32 -6.29 -3.54 7.18
CA THR A 32 -5.29 -2.91 6.32
C THR A 32 -4.51 -1.82 7.05
N ALA A 33 -5.13 -1.02 7.91
CA ALA A 33 -4.44 0.01 8.69
C ALA A 33 -3.44 -0.62 9.69
N ARG A 34 -3.80 -1.72 10.34
CA ARG A 34 -2.89 -2.48 11.20
C ARG A 34 -1.72 -3.08 10.40
N SER A 35 -2.01 -3.68 9.25
CA SER A 35 -0.98 -4.21 8.35
C SER A 35 -0.01 -3.12 7.90
N LEU A 36 -0.53 -1.95 7.51
CA LEU A 36 0.28 -0.79 7.11
C LEU A 36 1.22 -0.32 8.23
N ALA A 37 0.78 -0.34 9.49
CA ALA A 37 1.65 -0.02 10.62
C ALA A 37 2.82 -1.01 10.71
N THR A 38 2.54 -2.32 10.68
CA THR A 38 3.59 -3.36 10.70
C THR A 38 4.55 -3.23 9.51
N LEU A 39 4.05 -2.92 8.31
CA LEU A 39 4.88 -2.74 7.13
C LEU A 39 5.75 -1.48 7.19
N ARG A 40 5.28 -0.41 7.84
CA ARG A 40 6.10 0.79 8.10
C ARG A 40 7.26 0.47 9.03
N ASP A 41 7.00 -0.27 10.10
CA ASP A 41 8.06 -0.67 11.04
C ASP A 41 9.09 -1.55 10.32
N ALA A 42 8.64 -2.53 9.52
CA ALA A 42 9.51 -3.38 8.72
C ALA A 42 10.36 -2.60 7.69
N GLU A 43 9.79 -1.61 7.00
CA GLU A 43 10.53 -0.72 6.09
C GLU A 43 11.61 0.06 6.84
N VAL A 44 11.26 0.63 8.00
CA VAL A 44 12.20 1.40 8.82
C VAL A 44 13.35 0.53 9.30
N ASP A 45 13.07 -0.71 9.72
CA ASP A 45 14.11 -1.62 10.18
C ASP A 45 15.01 -2.10 9.03
N ALA A 46 14.44 -2.46 7.88
CA ALA A 46 15.21 -2.79 6.68
C ALA A 46 16.11 -1.62 6.24
N LYS A 47 15.60 -0.38 6.31
CA LYS A 47 16.38 0.82 6.03
C LYS A 47 17.57 0.97 6.99
N LYS A 48 17.34 0.82 8.29
CA LYS A 48 18.41 0.90 9.30
C LYS A 48 19.48 -0.16 9.05
N GLU A 49 19.08 -1.38 8.69
CA GLU A 49 20.00 -2.47 8.39
C GLU A 49 20.85 -2.16 7.15
N TYR A 50 20.22 -1.71 6.06
CA TYR A 50 20.91 -1.27 4.85
C TYR A 50 21.90 -0.14 5.14
N GLU A 51 21.46 0.92 5.83
CA GLU A 51 22.33 2.06 6.17
C GLU A 51 23.46 1.66 7.13
N ALA A 52 23.21 0.73 8.05
CA ALA A 52 24.25 0.20 8.93
C ALA A 52 25.27 -0.64 8.15
N ALA A 53 24.84 -1.52 7.25
CA ALA A 53 25.71 -2.31 6.39
C ALA A 53 26.57 -1.41 5.51
N ARG A 54 25.95 -0.41 4.86
CA ARG A 54 26.63 0.57 4.01
C ARG A 54 27.70 1.35 4.77
N ARG A 55 27.38 1.82 6.00
CA ARG A 55 28.36 2.50 6.87
C ARG A 55 29.52 1.58 7.27
N ARG A 56 29.26 0.32 7.62
CA ARG A 56 30.32 -0.65 7.96
C ARG A 56 31.28 -0.86 6.79
N LEU A 57 30.76 -1.02 5.58
CA LEU A 57 31.58 -1.19 4.38
C LEU A 57 32.39 0.04 4.05
N MET A 58 31.80 1.24 4.14
CA MET A 58 32.51 2.51 3.89
C MET A 58 33.69 2.73 4.84
N LEU A 59 33.61 2.21 6.07
CA LEU A 59 34.66 2.31 7.08
C LEU A 59 35.59 1.07 7.09
N SER A 60 35.32 0.08 6.25
CA SER A 60 36.14 -1.13 6.15
C SER A 60 37.52 -0.80 5.58
N PRO A 61 38.60 -1.43 6.07
CA PRO A 61 39.91 -1.32 5.44
C PRO A 61 39.95 -1.86 4.01
N GLU A 62 39.01 -2.74 3.64
CA GLU A 62 38.87 -3.28 2.28
C GLU A 62 38.20 -2.31 1.30
N CYS A 63 37.62 -1.23 1.81
CA CYS A 63 36.94 -0.22 1.00
C CYS A 63 37.96 0.50 0.09
N PRO A 64 37.72 0.58 -1.23
CA PRO A 64 38.60 1.30 -2.14
C PRO A 64 38.83 2.74 -1.69
N ARG A 65 40.10 3.10 -1.50
CA ARG A 65 40.48 4.46 -1.11
C ARG A 65 40.52 5.33 -2.35
N VAL A 66 39.77 6.43 -2.30
CA VAL A 66 39.74 7.39 -3.39
C VAL A 66 41.05 8.15 -3.42
N GLU A 67 41.76 8.08 -4.54
CA GLU A 67 43.06 8.74 -4.74
C GLU A 67 43.23 9.22 -6.18
N ARG A 68 44.11 10.21 -6.37
CA ARG A 68 44.33 10.80 -7.70
C ARG A 68 45.08 9.81 -8.58
N GLY A 69 44.44 9.32 -9.64
CA GLY A 69 44.99 8.31 -10.54
C GLY A 69 44.74 6.86 -10.13
N GLY A 70 44.00 6.64 -9.03
CA GLY A 70 43.52 5.34 -8.58
C GLY A 70 42.00 5.24 -8.63
N TYR A 71 41.40 4.63 -7.61
CA TYR A 71 39.95 4.50 -7.52
C TYR A 71 39.25 5.85 -7.43
N THR A 72 38.16 5.99 -8.18
CA THR A 72 37.29 7.15 -8.11
C THR A 72 36.24 6.98 -7.01
N VAL A 73 35.54 8.07 -6.68
CA VAL A 73 34.37 8.03 -5.79
C VAL A 73 33.31 7.06 -6.33
N ALA A 74 33.10 7.04 -7.65
CA ALA A 74 32.13 6.16 -8.29
C ALA A 74 32.51 4.68 -8.13
N ASP A 75 33.79 4.34 -8.26
CA ASP A 75 34.25 2.96 -8.10
C ASP A 75 34.06 2.45 -6.67
N ARG A 76 34.37 3.30 -5.68
CA ARG A 76 34.12 2.98 -4.26
C ARG A 76 32.63 2.81 -3.99
N ASP A 77 31.80 3.72 -4.48
CA ASP A 77 30.36 3.67 -4.24
C ASP A 77 29.73 2.44 -4.91
N ALA A 78 30.16 2.09 -6.13
CA ALA A 78 29.76 0.85 -6.81
C ALA A 78 30.19 -0.40 -6.03
N TRP A 79 31.41 -0.43 -5.49
CA TRP A 79 31.91 -1.53 -4.66
C TRP A 79 31.09 -1.73 -3.37
N VAL A 80 30.67 -0.63 -2.74
CA VAL A 80 29.82 -0.66 -1.54
C VAL A 80 28.40 -1.11 -1.90
N ASP A 81 27.84 -0.57 -2.98
CA ASP A 81 26.48 -0.87 -3.40
C ASP A 81 26.33 -2.35 -3.81
N GLU A 82 27.32 -2.92 -4.51
CA GLU A 82 27.36 -4.36 -4.84
C GLU A 82 27.33 -5.24 -3.59
N ARG A 83 28.08 -4.85 -2.54
CA ARG A 83 28.17 -5.61 -1.29
C ARG A 83 26.99 -5.41 -0.34
N CYS A 84 26.21 -4.35 -0.54
CA CYS A 84 24.97 -4.09 0.19
C CYS A 84 23.72 -4.42 -0.63
N ALA A 85 23.86 -5.10 -1.77
CA ALA A 85 22.76 -5.33 -2.71
C ALA A 85 21.58 -6.10 -2.05
N ASP A 86 21.87 -7.07 -1.20
CA ASP A 86 20.84 -7.86 -0.51
C ASP A 86 20.02 -6.99 0.46
N GLN A 87 20.69 -6.18 1.30
CA GLN A 87 20.00 -5.30 2.25
C GLN A 87 19.25 -4.19 1.52
N ARG A 88 19.80 -3.68 0.42
CA ARG A 88 19.10 -2.72 -0.44
C ARG A 88 17.84 -3.34 -1.03
N THR A 89 17.92 -4.55 -1.57
CA THR A 89 16.77 -5.27 -2.13
C THR A 89 15.71 -5.51 -1.06
N ALA A 90 16.11 -5.93 0.14
CA ALA A 90 15.18 -6.11 1.27
C ALA A 90 14.46 -4.81 1.64
N TYR A 91 15.18 -3.69 1.68
CA TYR A 91 14.58 -2.37 1.90
C TYR A 91 13.60 -1.98 0.77
N GLU A 92 13.99 -2.15 -0.50
CA GLU A 92 13.13 -1.85 -1.66
C GLU A 92 11.84 -2.69 -1.65
N VAL A 93 11.92 -3.98 -1.32
CA VAL A 93 10.76 -4.86 -1.16
C VAL A 93 9.84 -4.37 -0.03
N ALA A 94 10.41 -3.98 1.12
CA ALA A 94 9.63 -3.47 2.25
C ALA A 94 8.92 -2.14 1.91
N THR A 95 9.59 -1.24 1.18
CA THR A 95 8.99 -0.01 0.66
C THR A 95 7.83 -0.32 -0.27
N ALA A 96 8.01 -1.21 -1.26
CA ALA A 96 6.95 -1.58 -2.19
C ALA A 96 5.73 -2.21 -1.49
N ALA A 97 5.97 -3.04 -0.46
CA ALA A 97 4.90 -3.63 0.34
C ALA A 97 4.11 -2.56 1.12
N ARG A 98 4.79 -1.60 1.76
CA ARG A 98 4.14 -0.48 2.44
C ARG A 98 3.31 0.35 1.46
N GLU A 99 3.85 0.66 0.27
CA GLU A 99 3.14 1.45 -0.74
C GLU A 99 1.87 0.76 -1.22
N THR A 100 1.96 -0.54 -1.51
CA THR A 100 0.81 -1.37 -1.88
C THR A 100 -0.28 -1.33 -0.80
N ALA A 101 0.09 -1.49 0.49
CA ALA A 101 -0.87 -1.41 1.59
C ALA A 101 -1.48 -0.01 1.76
N SER A 102 -0.69 1.05 1.53
CA SER A 102 -1.17 2.43 1.57
C SER A 102 -2.18 2.69 0.45
N ASP A 103 -1.92 2.21 -0.75
CA ASP A 103 -2.83 2.36 -1.88
C ASP A 103 -4.11 1.54 -1.69
N GLN A 104 -4.01 0.32 -1.17
CA GLN A 104 -5.18 -0.48 -0.79
C GLN A 104 -6.07 0.27 0.23
N LEU A 105 -5.47 0.92 1.23
CA LEU A 105 -6.23 1.72 2.20
C LEU A 105 -6.94 2.91 1.53
N ARG A 106 -6.31 3.56 0.55
CA ARG A 106 -6.94 4.62 -0.25
C ARG A 106 -8.12 4.07 -1.06
N THR A 107 -7.96 2.92 -1.71
CA THR A 107 -9.04 2.26 -2.45
C THR A 107 -10.22 1.91 -1.55
N LEU A 108 -9.97 1.37 -0.36
CA LEU A 108 -11.03 1.07 0.62
C LEU A 108 -11.75 2.33 1.09
N ASN A 109 -11.04 3.44 1.28
CA ASN A 109 -11.65 4.74 1.57
C ASN A 109 -12.57 5.21 0.43
N SER A 110 -12.16 5.08 -0.83
CA SER A 110 -13.01 5.42 -1.97
C SER A 110 -14.26 4.52 -2.04
N GLN A 111 -14.10 3.22 -1.78
CA GLN A 111 -15.22 2.27 -1.74
C GLN A 111 -16.20 2.60 -0.60
N SER A 112 -15.71 3.00 0.57
CA SER A 112 -16.56 3.34 1.72
C SER A 112 -17.47 4.54 1.41
N VAL A 113 -16.97 5.54 0.67
CA VAL A 113 -17.76 6.69 0.21
C VAL A 113 -18.89 6.24 -0.72
N VAL A 114 -18.58 5.40 -1.71
CA VAL A 114 -19.59 4.87 -2.66
C VAL A 114 -20.65 4.05 -1.93
N ILE A 115 -20.24 3.13 -1.05
CA ILE A 115 -21.18 2.30 -0.29
C ILE A 115 -22.05 3.14 0.65
N THR A 116 -21.48 4.19 1.26
CA THR A 116 -22.25 5.12 2.09
C THR A 116 -23.31 5.86 1.27
N ALA A 117 -22.96 6.32 0.06
CA ALA A 117 -23.91 6.96 -0.85
C ALA A 117 -25.03 5.99 -1.29
N LEU A 118 -24.67 4.76 -1.67
CA LEU A 118 -25.64 3.72 -2.03
C LEU A 118 -26.56 3.39 -0.86
N SER A 119 -26.02 3.24 0.35
CA SER A 119 -26.79 2.94 1.56
C SER A 119 -27.82 4.02 1.87
N LYS A 120 -27.47 5.30 1.67
CA LYS A 120 -28.40 6.43 1.82
C LYS A 120 -29.53 6.38 0.78
N ASN A 121 -29.21 6.08 -0.48
CA ASN A 121 -30.21 5.95 -1.54
C ASN A 121 -31.18 4.80 -1.27
N VAL A 122 -30.67 3.63 -0.85
CA VAL A 122 -31.50 2.47 -0.47
C VAL A 122 -32.44 2.83 0.69
N ALA A 123 -31.92 3.48 1.74
CA ALA A 123 -32.74 3.91 2.87
C ALA A 123 -33.83 4.91 2.45
N GLN A 124 -33.52 5.85 1.55
CA GLN A 124 -34.50 6.82 1.04
C GLN A 124 -35.60 6.12 0.21
N VAL A 125 -35.24 5.22 -0.69
CA VAL A 125 -36.21 4.50 -1.54
C VAL A 125 -37.13 3.63 -0.68
N HIS A 126 -36.58 2.88 0.27
CA HIS A 126 -37.40 2.07 1.17
C HIS A 126 -38.24 2.90 2.15
N GLY A 127 -37.76 4.06 2.61
CA GLY A 127 -38.55 4.98 3.42
C GLY A 127 -39.76 5.54 2.67
N VAL A 128 -39.58 5.93 1.40
CA VAL A 128 -40.66 6.42 0.54
C VAL A 128 -41.68 5.32 0.19
N LEU A 129 -41.23 4.08 0.03
CA LEU A 129 -42.11 2.93 -0.25
C LEU A 129 -42.86 2.42 0.99
N GLY A 130 -42.35 2.65 2.19
CA GLY A 130 -43.01 2.29 3.45
C GLY A 130 -44.06 3.30 3.93
N GLU A 131 -44.08 4.51 3.37
CA GLU A 131 -45.05 5.57 3.68
C GLU A 131 -46.26 5.63 2.73
N ARG A 132 -46.41 4.65 1.83
CA ARG A 132 -47.59 4.46 0.96
C ARG A 132 -48.40 3.24 1.37
#